data_AF-A0A820RVT3-F1
#
_entry.id   AF-A0A820RVT3-F1
#
_cell.length_a   1.000
_cell.length_b   1.000
_cell.length_c   1.000
_cell.angle_alpha   90.00
_cell.angle_beta   90.00
_cell.angle_gamma   90.00
#
_symmetry.space_group_name_H-M   'P 1'
#
loop_
_entity.id
_entity.type
_entity.pdbx_description
1 polymer ?
#
loop_
_entity_poly.entity_id
_entity_poly.type
_entity_poly.pdbx_seq_one_letter_code
_entity_poly.pdbx_strand_id
1 'polypeptide(L)'
;RLDTHTIKEPNKEQGVCLTNGAPYVRCDIETDPTIVETILLDIWKIPRPALLMQIIGGHKYFKLQGKMGDTFLDDLVKFVSKSNTWLLTSGANVGIVQLLGQTIRKRKLTNPLDKT
;
A
#
# COMPACT_ATOMS: atom_id res chain seq x y z
N ARG A 1 16.65 31.95 -11.99
CA ARG A 1 17.78 31.99 -11.04
C ARG A 1 17.24 32.48 -9.70
N LEU A 2 16.94 31.54 -8.82
CA LEU A 2 16.84 31.74 -7.37
C LEU A 2 17.22 30.38 -6.78
N ASP A 3 18.47 30.35 -6.32
CA ASP A 3 19.10 29.23 -5.65
C ASP A 3 18.55 29.19 -4.21
N THR A 4 17.94 28.07 -3.81
CA THR A 4 17.83 27.71 -2.40
C THR A 4 18.49 26.36 -2.23
N HIS A 5 19.70 26.43 -1.65
CA HIS A 5 20.51 25.30 -1.22
C HIS A 5 19.68 24.32 -0.37
N THR A 6 19.23 23.22 -0.98
CA THR A 6 18.92 22.01 -0.20
C THR A 6 20.23 21.24 -0.11
N ILE A 7 20.88 21.37 1.05
CA ILE A 7 22.00 20.53 1.44
C ILE A 7 21.47 19.09 1.39
N LYS A 8 21.96 18.29 0.44
CA LYS A 8 21.76 16.83 0.45
C LYS A 8 22.58 16.31 1.63
N GLU A 9 21.94 16.10 2.78
CA GLU A 9 22.53 15.24 3.81
C GLU A 9 22.47 13.80 3.29
N PRO A 10 23.61 13.11 3.12
CA PRO A 10 23.59 11.68 2.88
C PRO A 10 23.25 10.99 4.20
N ASN A 11 22.14 10.25 4.19
CA ASN A 11 21.92 9.07 5.05
C ASN A 11 21.65 9.30 6.55
N LYS A 12 20.67 10.12 6.94
CA LYS A 12 20.25 10.19 8.36
C LYS A 12 18.80 9.91 8.73
N GLU A 13 17.92 9.53 7.80
CA GLU A 13 16.56 9.11 8.17
C GLU A 13 16.02 7.92 7.36
N GLN A 14 16.83 6.89 7.12
CA GLN A 14 16.30 5.56 6.81
C GLN A 14 15.85 4.86 8.10
N GLY A 15 15.03 5.55 8.91
CA GLY A 15 14.38 4.98 10.06
C GLY A 15 13.16 4.20 9.60
N VAL A 16 13.21 2.87 9.69
CA VAL A 16 12.02 2.02 9.61
C VAL A 16 11.24 2.23 10.92
N CYS A 17 10.22 3.09 10.93
CA CYS A 17 9.27 3.14 12.06
C CYS A 17 8.18 2.08 11.83
N LEU A 18 8.04 1.15 12.76
CA LEU A 18 7.01 0.12 12.66
C LEU A 18 5.71 0.67 13.26
N THR A 19 4.86 1.30 12.46
CA THR A 19 3.44 1.36 12.83
C THR A 19 2.84 -0.01 12.48
N ASN A 20 2.61 -0.85 13.51
CA ASN A 20 2.06 -2.21 13.39
C ASN A 20 2.86 -3.22 12.53
N GLY A 21 4.19 -3.07 12.41
CA GLY A 21 5.03 -4.05 11.73
C GLY A 21 5.05 -3.97 10.19
N ALA A 22 4.43 -2.95 9.59
CA ALA A 22 4.53 -2.72 8.14
C ALA A 22 5.82 -1.93 7.80
N PRO A 23 6.70 -2.43 6.92
CA PRO A 23 7.90 -1.71 6.52
C PRO A 23 7.54 -0.51 5.63
N TYR A 24 8.29 0.59 5.75
CA TYR A 24 8.19 1.73 4.85
C TYR A 24 9.57 2.30 4.53
N VAL A 25 9.66 3.05 3.44
CA VAL A 25 10.84 3.83 3.05
C VAL A 25 10.39 5.18 2.50
N ARG A 26 11.11 6.25 2.84
CA ARG A 26 10.93 7.57 2.23
C ARG A 26 11.93 7.72 1.08
N CYS A 27 11.44 8.07 -0.10
CA CYS A 27 12.25 8.32 -1.28
C CYS A 27 12.17 9.80 -1.69
N ASP A 28 13.24 10.31 -2.27
CA ASP A 28 13.22 11.59 -2.98
C ASP A 28 12.53 11.43 -4.35
N ILE A 29 12.00 12.52 -4.92
CA ILE A 29 11.36 12.50 -6.23
C ILE A 29 12.32 12.15 -7.37
N GLU A 30 13.62 12.43 -7.20
CA GLU A 30 14.68 12.10 -8.16
C GLU A 30 15.25 10.69 -7.96
N THR A 31 14.74 9.92 -6.99
CA THR A 31 15.25 8.57 -6.71
C THR A 31 15.04 7.67 -7.92
N ASP A 32 16.09 6.99 -8.37
CA ASP A 32 16.01 6.00 -9.43
C ASP A 32 15.02 4.87 -9.04
N PRO A 33 13.98 4.59 -9.85
CA PRO A 33 13.01 3.53 -9.57
C PRO A 33 13.62 2.14 -9.35
N THR A 34 14.81 1.86 -9.90
CA THR A 34 15.53 0.59 -9.68
C THR A 34 15.92 0.39 -8.21
N ILE A 35 16.12 1.48 -7.46
CA ILE A 35 16.37 1.43 -6.02
C ILE A 35 15.10 0.94 -5.30
N VAL A 36 13.92 1.43 -5.71
CA VAL A 36 12.64 0.98 -5.15
C VAL A 36 12.39 -0.50 -5.46
N GLU A 37 12.70 -0.96 -6.68
CA GLU A 37 12.64 -2.38 -7.03
C GLU A 37 13.54 -3.23 -6.14
N THR A 38 14.80 -2.82 -5.95
CA THR A 38 15.77 -3.49 -5.06
C THR A 38 15.22 -3.57 -3.63
N ILE A 39 14.63 -2.50 -3.12
CA ILE A 39 14.02 -2.49 -1.78
C ILE A 39 12.88 -3.51 -1.69
N LEU A 40 11.97 -3.53 -2.67
CA LEU A 40 10.82 -4.43 -2.65
C LEU A 40 11.22 -5.90 -2.79
N LEU A 41 12.07 -6.22 -3.76
CA LEU A 41 12.42 -7.60 -4.11
C LEU A 41 13.56 -8.17 -3.26
N ASP A 42 14.62 -7.39 -3.03
CA ASP A 42 15.85 -7.91 -2.42
C ASP A 42 15.94 -7.61 -0.93
N ILE A 43 15.41 -6.48 -0.45
CA ILE A 43 15.49 -6.13 0.98
C ILE A 43 14.25 -6.64 1.73
N TRP A 44 13.05 -6.28 1.27
CA TRP A 44 11.79 -6.70 1.89
C TRP A 44 11.35 -8.11 1.48
N LYS A 45 12.06 -8.73 0.52
CA LYS A 45 11.81 -10.10 0.05
C LYS A 45 10.37 -10.32 -0.41
N ILE A 46 9.75 -9.30 -1.00
CA ILE A 46 8.40 -9.43 -1.57
C ILE A 46 8.53 -10.18 -2.91
N PRO A 47 7.79 -11.28 -3.13
CA PRO A 47 7.84 -12.00 -4.40
C PRO A 47 7.43 -11.10 -5.57
N ARG A 48 8.16 -11.20 -6.68
CA ARG A 48 7.84 -10.46 -7.91
C ARG A 48 6.40 -10.79 -8.35
N PRO A 49 5.56 -9.78 -8.67
CA PRO A 49 4.19 -10.03 -9.01
C PRO A 49 4.07 -10.57 -10.44
N ALA A 50 3.09 -11.42 -10.66
CA ALA A 50 2.57 -11.75 -11.98
C ALA A 50 1.59 -10.67 -12.49
N LEU A 51 0.98 -9.89 -11.58
CA LEU A 51 0.06 -8.81 -11.90
C LEU A 51 0.25 -7.61 -10.97
N LEU A 52 0.37 -6.41 -11.55
CA LEU A 52 0.32 -5.15 -10.83
C LEU A 52 -1.05 -4.50 -11.05
N MET A 53 -1.78 -4.22 -9.97
CA MET A 53 -2.99 -3.41 -10.01
C MET A 53 -2.79 -2.11 -9.26
N GLN A 54 -3.14 -1.00 -9.89
CA GLN A 54 -3.17 0.30 -9.25
C GLN A 54 -4.60 0.74 -9.00
N ILE A 55 -4.90 1.12 -7.76
CA ILE A 55 -6.15 1.80 -7.42
C ILE A 55 -5.85 3.28 -7.21
N ILE A 56 -6.41 4.09 -8.09
CA ILE A 56 -6.41 5.54 -7.97
C ILE A 56 -7.79 5.95 -7.47
N GLY A 57 -7.85 6.56 -6.29
CA GLY A 57 -9.08 7.03 -5.67
C GLY A 57 -9.04 8.55 -5.49
N GLY A 58 -10.21 9.18 -5.51
CA GLY A 58 -10.33 10.60 -5.17
C GLY A 58 -10.16 10.84 -3.67
N HIS A 59 -9.71 12.04 -3.32
CA HIS A 59 -9.57 12.52 -1.92
C HIS A 59 -10.90 12.93 -1.27
N LYS A 60 -12.03 12.70 -1.94
CA LYS A 60 -13.38 12.97 -1.40
C LYS A 60 -13.90 11.71 -0.70
N TYR A 61 -14.71 11.90 0.34
CA TYR A 61 -15.42 10.80 0.98
C TYR A 61 -16.29 10.08 -0.06
N PHE A 62 -15.93 8.83 -0.35
CA PHE A 62 -16.63 7.96 -1.28
C PHE A 62 -17.29 6.84 -0.49
N LYS A 63 -18.56 6.56 -0.79
CA LYS A 63 -19.29 5.44 -0.21
C LYS A 63 -19.80 4.55 -1.33
N LEU A 64 -19.30 3.31 -1.37
CA LEU A 64 -19.96 2.22 -2.07
C LEU A 64 -21.13 1.77 -1.18
N GLN A 65 -22.34 2.26 -1.45
CA GLN A 65 -23.50 1.94 -0.63
C GLN A 65 -24.09 0.56 -0.99
N GLY A 66 -24.59 -0.12 0.04
CA GLY A 66 -25.36 -1.36 -0.10
C GLY A 66 -24.52 -2.60 -0.42
N LYS A 67 -25.23 -3.73 -0.58
CA LYS A 67 -24.66 -5.08 -0.77
C LYS A 67 -23.71 -5.20 -1.97
N MET A 68 -23.99 -4.48 -3.06
CA MET A 68 -23.14 -4.46 -4.25
C MET A 68 -21.75 -3.90 -3.94
N GLY A 69 -21.69 -2.83 -3.15
CA GLY A 69 -20.46 -2.18 -2.74
C GLY A 69 -19.57 -3.09 -1.90
N ASP A 70 -20.17 -3.72 -0.90
CA ASP A 70 -19.50 -4.70 -0.06
C ASP A 70 -19.00 -5.89 -0.88
N THR A 71 -19.83 -6.41 -1.80
CA THR A 71 -19.48 -7.54 -2.66
C THR A 71 -18.33 -7.20 -3.60
N PHE A 72 -18.35 -6.00 -4.19
CA PHE A 72 -17.26 -5.51 -5.04
C PHE A 72 -15.93 -5.41 -4.27
N LEU A 73 -15.93 -4.79 -3.09
CA LEU A 73 -14.72 -4.68 -2.25
C LEU A 73 -14.24 -6.06 -1.80
N ASP A 74 -15.18 -6.94 -1.45
CA ASP A 74 -14.89 -8.31 -1.09
C ASP A 74 -14.25 -9.07 -2.26
N ASP A 75 -14.80 -8.99 -3.46
CA ASP A 75 -14.26 -9.71 -4.61
C ASP A 75 -12.92 -9.12 -5.08
N LEU A 76 -12.75 -7.80 -4.94
CA LEU A 76 -11.47 -7.13 -5.16
C LEU A 76 -10.40 -7.62 -4.17
N VAL A 77 -10.72 -7.69 -2.88
CA VAL A 77 -9.79 -8.23 -1.87
C VAL A 77 -9.49 -9.72 -2.15
N LYS A 78 -10.46 -10.51 -2.62
CA LYS A 78 -10.22 -11.91 -3.02
C LYS A 78 -9.27 -11.98 -4.22
N PHE A 79 -9.46 -11.09 -5.20
CA PHE A 79 -8.65 -11.06 -6.41
C PHE A 79 -7.19 -10.71 -6.11
N VAL A 80 -6.94 -9.70 -5.27
CA VAL A 80 -5.56 -9.34 -4.85
C VAL A 80 -4.95 -10.36 -3.90
N SER A 81 -5.77 -11.16 -3.20
CA SER A 81 -5.30 -12.27 -2.37
C SER A 81 -4.90 -13.50 -3.20
N LYS A 82 -5.12 -13.50 -4.53
CA LYS A 82 -4.57 -14.54 -5.41
C LYS A 82 -3.05 -14.47 -5.43
N SER A 83 -2.42 -15.61 -5.66
CA SER A 83 -0.96 -15.71 -5.72
C SER A 83 -0.36 -14.70 -6.69
N ASN A 84 0.67 -13.98 -6.23
CA ASN A 84 1.54 -13.10 -7.01
C ASN A 84 0.83 -11.87 -7.62
N THR A 85 -0.13 -11.29 -6.92
CA THR A 85 -0.71 -9.99 -7.32
C THR A 85 -0.27 -8.89 -6.37
N TRP A 86 0.28 -7.81 -6.89
CA TRP A 86 0.56 -6.60 -6.12
C TRP A 86 -0.57 -5.59 -6.30
N LEU A 87 -1.02 -5.01 -5.19
CA LEU A 87 -1.97 -3.93 -5.17
C LEU A 87 -1.26 -2.63 -4.73
N LEU A 88 -1.23 -1.65 -5.62
CA LEU A 88 -0.67 -0.34 -5.35
C LEU A 88 -1.79 0.67 -5.11
N THR A 89 -1.70 1.41 -4.00
CA THR A 89 -2.65 2.48 -3.63
C THR A 89 -1.86 3.70 -3.16
N SER A 90 -2.52 4.85 -2.96
CA SER A 90 -1.87 6.04 -2.39
C SER A 90 -1.52 5.91 -0.90
N GLY A 91 -2.01 4.87 -0.20
CA GLY A 91 -1.87 4.72 1.25
C GLY A 91 -2.70 5.68 2.09
N ALA A 92 -3.48 6.58 1.48
CA ALA A 92 -4.29 7.55 2.20
C ALA A 92 -5.55 6.90 2.80
N ASN A 93 -5.85 7.19 4.08
CA ASN A 93 -7.05 6.69 4.77
C ASN A 93 -8.32 7.48 4.40
N VAL A 94 -8.60 7.61 3.10
CA VAL A 94 -9.78 8.29 2.56
C VAL A 94 -10.33 7.55 1.35
N GLY A 95 -11.60 7.81 1.01
CA GLY A 95 -12.23 7.30 -0.21
C GLY A 95 -12.23 5.76 -0.31
N ILE A 96 -11.95 5.24 -1.50
CA ILE A 96 -11.93 3.80 -1.78
C ILE A 96 -10.84 3.05 -0.98
N VAL A 97 -9.70 3.69 -0.72
CA VAL A 97 -8.56 3.07 -0.02
C VAL A 97 -8.91 2.80 1.44
N GLN A 98 -9.65 3.72 2.09
CA GLN A 98 -10.20 3.51 3.43
C GLN A 98 -11.16 2.32 3.49
N LEU A 99 -12.11 2.24 2.55
CA LEU A 99 -13.07 1.14 2.49
C LEU A 99 -12.37 -0.21 2.29
N LEU A 100 -11.36 -0.25 1.42
CA LEU A 100 -10.57 -1.45 1.18
C LEU A 100 -9.82 -1.90 2.44
N GLY A 101 -9.18 -0.98 3.16
CA GLY A 101 -8.51 -1.27 4.42
C GLY A 101 -9.45 -1.82 5.49
N GLN A 102 -10.67 -1.28 5.58
CA GLN A 102 -11.71 -1.81 6.46
C GLN A 102 -12.13 -3.23 6.07
N THR A 103 -12.33 -3.52 4.78
CA THR A 103 -12.67 -4.86 4.29
C THR A 103 -11.56 -5.88 4.58
N ILE A 104 -10.29 -5.51 4.38
CA ILE A 104 -9.14 -6.37 4.71
C ILE A 104 -9.12 -6.68 6.21
N ARG A 105 -9.29 -5.67 7.07
CA ARG A 105 -9.34 -5.85 8.52
C ARG A 105 -10.51 -6.74 8.94
N LYS A 106 -11.69 -6.51 8.38
CA LYS A 106 -12.88 -7.33 8.63
C LYS A 106 -12.61 -8.79 8.29
N ARG A 107 -11.99 -9.06 7.14
CA ARG A 107 -11.66 -10.43 6.71
C ARG A 107 -10.72 -11.17 7.64
N LYS A 108 -9.65 -10.52 8.11
CA LYS A 108 -8.72 -11.11 9.08
C LYS A 108 -9.47 -11.55 10.36
N LEU A 109 -10.29 -10.66 10.92
CA LEU A 109 -11.09 -10.94 12.13
C LEU A 109 -12.15 -12.05 11.93
N THR A 110 -12.65 -12.24 10.71
CA THR A 110 -13.63 -13.29 10.40
C THR A 110 -13.01 -14.63 10.04
N ASN A 111 -11.69 -14.69 9.79
CA ASN A 111 -11.03 -15.93 9.43
C ASN A 111 -10.91 -16.83 10.69
N PRO A 112 -11.42 -18.07 10.68
CA PRO A 112 -11.47 -18.93 11.88
C PRO A 112 -10.10 -19.21 12.54
N LEU A 113 -9.02 -19.04 11.76
CA LEU A 113 -7.63 -19.28 12.18
C LEU A 113 -7.01 -18.11 12.97
N ASP A 114 -7.63 -16.92 12.99
CA ASP A 114 -7.15 -15.71 13.68
C ASP A 114 -7.77 -15.55 15.10
N LYS A 115 -8.47 -16.59 15.60
CA LYS A 115 -9.18 -16.61 16.90
C LYS A 115 -8.44 -17.37 18.02
N THR A 116 -7.17 -17.72 17.83
CA THR A 116 -6.35 -18.44 18.84
C THR A 116 -5.14 -17.61 19.20
#